data_AF-A0A7S1KXU7-F1
#
_entry.id   AF-A0A7S1KXU7-F1
#
_cell.length_a   1.000
_cell.length_b   1.000
_cell.length_c   1.000
_cell.angle_alpha   90.00
_cell.angle_beta   90.00
_cell.angle_gamma   90.00
#
_symmetry.space_group_name_H-M   'P 1'
#
loop_
_entity.id
_entity.type
_entity.pdbx_description
1 polymer ?
#
loop_
_entity_poly.entity_id
_entity_poly.type
_entity_poly.pdbx_seq_one_letter_code
_entity_poly.pdbx_strand_id
1 'polypeptide(L)'
;VYGTEWSFGCCNDGPYGSGIFCVPPKGCDAHVFRESVAMGETTMSKRQVDNLIDQLAREWHGSSYDLLRHNCCHFSDDFCKRLGVDPVPTWVLSLAGVGAMLRSAVRLGAGAVGGAAFAVYEGAAYAVENMPAGRRSSAPEPLAAGPPQEQGQGPKSSPLACQ
;
A
#
# COMPACT_ATOMS: atom_id res chain seq x y z
N VAL A 1 4.13 6.61 -14.68
CA VAL A 1 3.89 7.68 -15.69
C VAL A 1 5.16 8.48 -15.87
N TYR A 2 5.61 8.74 -17.10
CA TYR A 2 6.87 9.44 -17.39
C TYR A 2 8.11 8.88 -16.68
N GLY A 3 8.21 7.55 -16.59
CA GLY A 3 9.35 6.89 -15.91
C GLY A 3 9.28 6.89 -14.39
N THR A 4 8.20 7.40 -13.79
CA THR A 4 8.00 7.47 -12.34
C THR A 4 6.83 6.60 -11.89
N GLU A 5 7.01 5.86 -10.81
CA GLU A 5 5.92 5.19 -10.08
C GLU A 5 5.47 6.09 -8.93
N TRP A 6 4.17 6.34 -8.86
CA TRP A 6 3.53 7.17 -7.84
C TRP A 6 2.64 6.30 -6.96
N SER A 7 2.73 6.49 -5.66
CA SER A 7 1.94 5.72 -4.70
C SER A 7 1.55 6.59 -3.50
N PHE A 8 0.62 6.08 -2.69
CA PHE A 8 0.09 6.75 -1.52
C PHE A 8 0.28 5.89 -0.28
N GLY A 9 0.75 6.49 0.81
CA GLY A 9 1.13 5.80 2.04
C GLY A 9 0.90 6.65 3.29
N CYS A 10 0.97 5.99 4.44
CA CYS A 10 0.99 6.67 5.73
C CYS A 10 2.28 7.50 5.85
N CYS A 11 2.15 8.75 6.30
CA CYS A 11 3.26 9.67 6.54
C CYS A 11 3.12 10.30 7.93
N ASN A 12 4.24 10.35 8.68
CA ASN A 12 4.28 10.89 10.04
C ASN A 12 4.79 12.34 10.12
N ASP A 13 4.95 13.03 8.97
CA ASP A 13 5.48 14.40 8.89
C ASP A 13 4.44 15.48 9.29
N GLY A 14 3.58 15.15 10.26
CA GLY A 14 2.52 16.01 10.77
C GLY A 14 1.23 15.96 9.95
N PRO A 15 0.17 16.68 10.39
CA PRO A 15 -1.17 16.57 9.81
C PRO A 15 -1.26 17.06 8.35
N TYR A 16 -0.27 17.84 7.90
CA TYR A 16 -0.21 18.43 6.55
C TYR A 16 0.79 17.73 5.63
N GLY A 17 1.44 16.65 6.08
CA GLY A 17 2.35 15.87 5.25
C GLY A 17 1.59 15.16 4.12
N SER A 18 2.06 15.31 2.88
CA SER A 18 1.55 14.54 1.74
C SER A 18 1.81 13.05 1.98
N GLY A 19 0.82 12.20 1.68
CA GLY A 19 1.01 10.76 1.65
C GLY A 19 1.47 10.26 0.28
N ILE A 20 1.53 11.14 -0.72
CA ILE A 20 2.01 10.79 -2.06
C ILE A 20 3.53 10.77 -2.05
N PHE A 21 4.08 9.68 -2.56
CA PHE A 21 5.51 9.51 -2.79
C PHE A 21 5.76 8.90 -4.17
N CYS A 22 7.02 8.94 -4.61
CA CYS A 22 7.43 8.32 -5.86
C CYS A 22 8.69 7.48 -5.71
N VAL A 23 8.79 6.47 -6.56
CA VAL A 23 9.95 5.59 -6.69
C VAL A 23 10.21 5.28 -8.17
N PRO A 24 11.39 4.74 -8.51
CA PRO A 24 11.58 4.09 -9.81
C PRO A 24 10.56 2.95 -9.99
N PRO A 25 10.04 2.72 -11.20
CA PRO A 25 9.08 1.65 -11.46
C PRO A 25 9.56 0.31 -10.94
N LYS A 26 8.68 -0.40 -10.22
CA LYS A 26 8.92 -1.70 -9.57
C LYS A 26 9.88 -1.63 -8.38
N GLY A 27 10.18 -0.43 -7.89
CA GLY A 27 11.14 -0.16 -6.81
C GLY A 27 10.52 0.13 -5.45
N CYS A 28 9.21 -0.08 -5.26
CA CYS A 28 8.59 0.12 -3.95
C CYS A 28 8.77 -1.10 -3.06
N ASP A 29 9.54 -0.95 -1.97
CA ASP A 29 9.81 -2.03 -1.01
C ASP A 29 8.60 -2.41 -0.15
N ALA A 30 7.54 -1.61 -0.16
CA ALA A 30 6.31 -1.89 0.61
C ALA A 30 5.55 -3.12 0.08
N HIS A 31 5.81 -3.55 -1.16
CA HIS A 31 5.15 -4.70 -1.78
C HIS A 31 6.03 -5.39 -2.83
N VAL A 32 5.87 -6.71 -2.94
CA VAL A 32 6.53 -7.48 -4.01
C VAL A 32 5.81 -7.24 -5.32
N PHE A 33 6.53 -6.73 -6.32
CA PHE A 33 6.01 -6.54 -7.67
C PHE A 33 5.52 -7.86 -8.26
N ARG A 34 4.30 -7.88 -8.79
CA ARG A 34 3.70 -9.05 -9.45
C ARG A 34 3.69 -8.91 -10.96
N GLU A 35 3.12 -7.82 -11.47
CA GLU A 35 2.96 -7.56 -12.89
C GLU A 35 2.69 -6.08 -13.16
N SER A 36 2.76 -5.69 -14.45
CA SER A 36 2.36 -4.38 -14.93
C SER A 36 1.16 -4.52 -15.85
N VAL A 37 0.10 -3.75 -15.59
CA VAL A 37 -1.10 -3.68 -16.44
C VAL A 37 -1.06 -2.36 -17.19
N ALA A 38 -1.22 -2.41 -18.51
CA ALA A 38 -1.32 -1.20 -19.33
C ALA A 38 -2.69 -0.56 -19.13
N MET A 39 -2.72 0.71 -18.73
CA MET A 39 -3.95 1.48 -18.55
C MET A 39 -4.30 2.36 -19.75
N GLY A 40 -3.41 2.45 -20.75
CA GLY A 40 -3.54 3.36 -21.89
C GLY A 40 -2.55 4.53 -21.83
N GLU A 41 -2.74 5.49 -22.74
CA GLU A 41 -1.86 6.65 -22.89
C GLU A 41 -2.58 7.93 -22.45
N THR A 42 -1.89 8.77 -21.68
CA THR A 42 -2.40 10.10 -21.30
C THR A 42 -2.01 11.14 -22.33
N THR A 43 -2.91 12.08 -22.62
CA THR A 43 -2.62 13.26 -23.44
C THR A 43 -1.94 14.39 -22.63
N MET A 44 -1.82 14.23 -21.32
CA MET A 44 -1.17 15.21 -20.45
C MET A 44 0.33 15.16 -20.64
N SER A 45 0.97 16.31 -20.85
CA SER A 45 2.43 16.44 -20.81
C SER A 45 3.00 16.18 -19.41
N LYS A 46 4.33 15.92 -19.31
CA LYS A 46 5.01 15.74 -18.02
C LYS A 46 4.70 16.88 -17.04
N ARG A 47 4.77 18.13 -17.48
CA ARG A 47 4.47 19.30 -16.64
C ARG A 47 3.03 19.31 -16.13
N GLN A 48 2.08 18.85 -16.94
CA GLN A 48 0.68 18.75 -16.52
C GLN A 48 0.50 17.62 -15.49
N VAL A 49 1.23 16.51 -15.64
CA VAL A 49 1.25 15.43 -14.65
C VAL A 49 1.89 15.90 -13.35
N ASP A 50 3.00 16.63 -13.41
CA ASP A 50 3.65 17.20 -12.21
C ASP A 50 2.66 18.12 -11.46
N ASN A 51 1.98 19.04 -12.17
CA ASN A 51 0.94 19.90 -11.57
C ASN A 51 -0.23 19.11 -10.97
N LEU A 52 -0.62 18.00 -11.60
CA LEU A 52 -1.67 17.11 -11.11
C LEU A 52 -1.24 16.42 -9.81
N ILE A 53 0.02 15.97 -9.74
CA ILE A 53 0.59 15.40 -8.52
C ILE A 53 0.61 16.45 -7.40
N ASP A 54 0.99 17.70 -7.67
CA ASP A 54 0.96 18.78 -6.68
C ASP A 54 -0.45 19.09 -6.18
N GLN A 55 -1.46 18.93 -7.04
CA GLN A 55 -2.86 19.00 -6.62
C GLN A 55 -3.21 17.82 -5.73
N LEU A 56 -2.92 16.59 -6.16
CA LEU A 56 -3.22 15.38 -5.41
C LEU A 56 -2.49 15.38 -4.05
N ALA A 57 -1.28 15.91 -3.94
CA ALA A 57 -0.52 15.97 -2.70
C ALA A 57 -1.20 16.83 -1.62
N ARG A 58 -2.03 17.79 -2.02
CA ARG A 58 -2.87 18.62 -1.13
C ARG A 58 -4.19 17.97 -0.77
N GLU A 59 -4.61 16.93 -1.50
CA GLU A 59 -5.85 16.20 -1.26
C GLU A 59 -5.58 14.91 -0.47
N TRP A 60 -4.48 14.22 -0.79
CA TRP A 60 -4.07 12.92 -0.26
C TRP A 60 -3.00 13.07 0.83
N HIS A 61 -3.44 13.50 2.01
CA HIS A 61 -2.58 13.63 3.18
C HIS A 61 -2.19 12.26 3.74
N GLY A 62 -0.94 12.09 4.19
CA GLY A 62 -0.51 10.80 4.73
C GLY A 62 -1.21 10.44 6.05
N SER A 63 -1.68 11.46 6.78
CA SER A 63 -2.49 11.31 7.99
C SER A 63 -3.89 10.74 7.73
N SER A 64 -4.39 10.80 6.48
CA SER A 64 -5.69 10.23 6.08
C SER A 64 -5.58 8.82 5.50
N TYR A 65 -4.40 8.19 5.56
CA TYR A 65 -4.23 6.82 5.08
C TYR A 65 -5.01 5.82 5.94
N ASP A 66 -5.94 5.09 5.31
CA ASP A 66 -6.71 4.00 5.90
C ASP A 66 -6.57 2.75 5.03
N LEU A 67 -6.08 1.67 5.63
CA LEU A 67 -5.79 0.39 4.93
C LEU A 67 -6.98 -0.17 4.15
N LEU A 68 -8.22 0.10 4.57
CA LEU A 68 -9.43 -0.46 3.97
C LEU A 68 -10.18 0.56 3.10
N ARG A 69 -10.18 1.84 3.49
CA ARG A 69 -11.08 2.86 2.93
C ARG A 69 -10.39 3.98 2.18
N HIS A 70 -9.07 4.15 2.35
CA HIS A 70 -8.33 5.25 1.77
C HIS A 70 -6.84 4.89 1.66
N ASN A 71 -6.49 4.06 0.68
CA ASN A 71 -5.16 3.47 0.52
C ASN A 71 -4.61 3.68 -0.91
N CYS A 72 -3.46 3.09 -1.22
CA CYS A 72 -2.83 3.24 -2.53
C CYS A 72 -3.67 2.73 -3.71
N CYS A 73 -4.56 1.74 -3.53
CA CYS A 73 -5.49 1.33 -4.60
C CYS A 73 -6.47 2.44 -4.97
N HIS A 74 -7.01 3.13 -3.97
CA HIS A 74 -7.94 4.24 -4.18
C HIS A 74 -7.23 5.43 -4.86
N PHE A 75 -6.00 5.72 -4.42
CA PHE A 75 -5.16 6.74 -5.05
C PHE A 75 -4.85 6.39 -6.50
N SER A 76 -4.43 5.15 -6.80
CA SER A 76 -4.14 4.72 -8.17
C SER A 76 -5.36 4.84 -9.08
N ASP A 77 -6.55 4.54 -8.57
CA ASP A 77 -7.80 4.68 -9.33
C ASP A 77 -8.15 6.15 -9.61
N ASP A 78 -8.09 7.04 -8.61
CA ASP A 78 -8.28 8.49 -8.81
C ASP A 78 -7.23 9.06 -9.77
N PHE A 79 -5.97 8.68 -9.62
CA PHE A 79 -4.89 9.13 -10.49
C PHE A 79 -5.11 8.68 -11.95
N CYS A 80 -5.47 7.42 -12.19
CA CYS A 80 -5.79 6.93 -13.54
C CYS A 80 -6.95 7.72 -14.17
N LYS A 81 -8.02 7.96 -13.41
CA LYS A 81 -9.16 8.78 -13.87
C LYS A 81 -8.74 10.19 -14.26
N ARG A 82 -7.92 10.86 -13.45
CA ARG A 82 -7.46 12.23 -13.73
C ARG A 82 -6.46 12.31 -14.88
N LEU A 83 -5.69 11.24 -15.12
CA LEU A 83 -4.83 11.11 -16.29
C LEU A 83 -5.61 10.87 -17.59
N GLY A 84 -6.91 10.54 -17.50
CA GLY A 84 -7.75 10.22 -18.66
C GLY A 84 -7.43 8.86 -19.29
N VAL A 85 -6.91 7.92 -18.49
CA VAL A 85 -6.62 6.54 -18.91
C VAL A 85 -7.66 5.58 -18.33
N ASP A 86 -7.58 4.30 -18.69
CA ASP A 86 -8.50 3.28 -18.17
C ASP A 86 -8.42 3.19 -16.63
N PRO A 87 -9.55 2.88 -15.96
CA PRO A 87 -9.60 2.78 -14.50
C PRO A 87 -8.90 1.51 -14.00
N VAL A 88 -8.46 1.53 -12.75
CA VAL A 88 -7.75 0.39 -12.15
C VAL A 88 -8.64 -0.86 -12.18
N PRO A 89 -8.11 -2.05 -12.59
CA PRO A 89 -8.93 -3.25 -12.71
C PRO A 89 -9.59 -3.63 -11.39
N THR A 90 -10.86 -4.05 -11.44
CA THR A 90 -11.66 -4.35 -10.25
C THR A 90 -11.04 -5.40 -9.33
N TRP A 91 -10.25 -6.35 -9.88
CA TRP A 91 -9.55 -7.34 -9.08
C TRP A 91 -8.48 -6.72 -8.17
N VAL A 92 -7.86 -5.60 -8.56
CA VAL A 92 -6.93 -4.82 -7.72
C VAL A 92 -7.69 -4.11 -6.60
N LEU A 93 -8.85 -3.54 -6.92
CA LEU A 93 -9.72 -2.82 -5.97
C LEU A 93 -10.49 -3.76 -5.04
N SER A 94 -10.50 -5.07 -5.33
CA SER A 94 -11.23 -6.06 -4.55
C SER A 94 -10.61 -6.26 -3.16
N LEU A 95 -11.40 -6.83 -2.23
CA LEU A 95 -10.92 -7.24 -0.90
C LEU A 95 -9.68 -8.15 -0.94
N ALA A 96 -9.40 -8.83 -2.06
CA ALA A 96 -8.17 -9.60 -2.23
C ALA A 96 -6.92 -8.71 -2.32
N GLY A 97 -7.05 -7.53 -2.96
CA GLY A 97 -6.01 -6.50 -3.01
C GLY A 97 -5.77 -5.87 -1.63
N VAL A 98 -6.85 -5.55 -0.92
CA VAL A 98 -6.79 -5.09 0.48
C VAL A 98 -6.18 -6.15 1.39
N GLY A 99 -6.55 -7.42 1.23
CA GLY A 99 -5.96 -8.54 1.96
C GLY A 99 -4.47 -8.72 1.68
N ALA A 100 -4.02 -8.44 0.46
CA ALA A 100 -2.60 -8.42 0.14
C ALA A 100 -1.87 -7.29 0.86
N MET A 101 -2.44 -6.09 0.94
CA MET A 101 -1.87 -4.98 1.72
C MET A 101 -1.82 -5.29 3.21
N LEU A 102 -2.88 -5.87 3.78
CA LEU A 102 -2.88 -6.31 5.17
C LEU A 102 -1.78 -7.33 5.44
N ARG A 103 -1.58 -8.32 4.54
CA ARG A 103 -0.46 -9.26 4.66
C ARG A 103 0.90 -8.56 4.60
N SER A 104 1.07 -7.59 3.70
CA SER A 104 2.32 -6.82 3.62
C SER A 104 2.55 -5.96 4.86
N ALA A 105 1.51 -5.30 5.38
CA ALA A 105 1.56 -4.53 6.61
C ALA A 105 1.88 -5.41 7.83
N VAL A 106 1.34 -6.63 7.91
CA VAL A 106 1.68 -7.60 8.97
C VAL A 106 3.13 -8.08 8.83
N ARG A 107 3.62 -8.30 7.60
CA ARG A 107 5.03 -8.65 7.36
C ARG A 107 5.99 -7.53 7.76
N LEU A 108 5.64 -6.29 7.45
CA LEU A 108 6.40 -5.09 7.84
C LEU A 108 6.24 -4.78 9.34
N GLY A 109 5.13 -5.19 9.95
CA GLY A 109 4.79 -5.04 11.37
C GLY A 109 5.37 -6.12 12.29
N ALA A 110 6.11 -7.10 11.76
CA ALA A 110 6.89 -8.06 12.56
C ALA A 110 8.12 -7.41 13.26
N GLY A 111 8.26 -6.09 13.21
CA GLY A 111 9.35 -5.35 13.82
C GLY A 111 9.00 -3.93 14.27
N ALA A 112 7.80 -3.68 14.82
CA ALA A 112 7.51 -2.57 15.74
C ALA A 112 6.01 -2.56 16.10
N VAL A 113 5.62 -3.30 17.14
CA VAL A 113 4.26 -3.19 17.69
C VAL A 113 4.29 -2.27 18.88
N GLY A 114 3.84 -1.04 18.68
CA GLY A 114 3.37 -0.16 19.74
C GLY A 114 1.97 0.34 19.37
N GLY A 115 0.92 -0.36 19.79
CA GLY A 115 -0.46 0.13 19.78
C GLY A 115 -1.38 -0.41 18.68
N ALA A 116 -1.10 -0.13 17.40
CA ALA A 116 -2.10 -0.34 16.34
C ALA A 116 -2.35 -1.81 15.95
N ALA A 117 -1.31 -2.66 15.94
CA ALA A 117 -1.47 -4.06 15.53
C ALA A 117 -2.21 -4.92 16.57
N PHE A 118 -2.20 -4.51 17.86
CA PHE A 118 -2.93 -5.22 18.91
C PHE A 118 -4.45 -5.09 18.72
N ALA A 119 -4.93 -3.89 18.35
CA ALA A 119 -6.34 -3.64 18.09
C ALA A 119 -6.87 -4.40 16.88
N VAL A 120 -6.04 -4.58 15.84
CA VAL A 120 -6.39 -5.38 14.65
C VAL A 120 -6.46 -6.87 14.99
N TYR A 121 -5.56 -7.36 15.86
CA TYR A 121 -5.54 -8.77 16.26
C TYR A 121 -6.74 -9.14 17.14
N GLU A 122 -7.09 -8.31 18.12
CA GLU A 122 -8.27 -8.53 18.97
C GLU A 122 -9.58 -8.47 18.16
N GLY A 123 -9.70 -7.53 17.22
CA GLY A 123 -10.88 -7.41 16.36
C GLY A 123 -11.03 -8.59 15.39
N ALA A 124 -9.94 -9.11 14.83
CA ALA A 124 -9.95 -10.27 13.96
C ALA A 124 -10.24 -11.57 14.74
N ALA A 125 -9.68 -11.73 15.94
CA ALA A 125 -9.96 -12.87 16.81
C ALA A 125 -11.44 -12.92 17.21
N TYR A 126 -12.02 -11.78 17.61
CA TYR A 126 -13.45 -11.68 17.94
C TYR A 126 -14.36 -12.03 16.75
N ALA A 127 -14.01 -11.61 15.54
CA ALA A 127 -14.77 -11.90 14.32
C ALA A 127 -14.73 -13.38 13.91
N VAL A 128 -13.61 -14.07 14.17
CA VAL A 128 -13.47 -15.51 13.93
C VAL A 128 -14.24 -16.32 14.98
N GLU A 129 -14.19 -15.90 16.24
CA GLU A 129 -14.82 -16.62 17.36
C GLU A 129 -16.35 -16.50 17.35
N ASN A 130 -16.91 -15.40 16.84
CA ASN A 130 -18.36 -15.17 16.75
C ASN A 130 -18.96 -15.51 15.37
N MET A 131 -18.24 -16.23 14.51
CA MET A 131 -18.75 -16.64 13.20
C MET A 131 -19.79 -17.77 13.35
N PRO A 132 -21.00 -17.66 12.76
CA PRO A 132 -22.01 -18.71 12.84
C PRO A 132 -21.47 -20.02 12.23
N ALA A 133 -21.76 -21.14 12.91
CA ALA A 133 -21.05 -22.42 12.82
C ALA A 133 -20.98 -23.11 11.43
N GLY A 134 -21.54 -22.53 10.38
CA GLY A 134 -21.66 -23.14 9.05
C GLY A 134 -20.54 -22.87 8.05
N ARG A 135 -19.43 -22.21 8.43
CA ARG A 135 -18.37 -21.82 7.47
C ARG A 135 -16.91 -22.06 7.92
N ARG A 136 -16.67 -23.06 8.78
CA ARG A 136 -15.30 -23.49 9.11
C ARG A 136 -14.73 -24.34 7.98
N SER A 137 -13.83 -23.78 7.17
CA SER A 137 -12.89 -24.57 6.37
C SER A 137 -11.66 -24.86 7.22
N SER A 138 -11.26 -26.12 7.29
CA SER A 138 -10.08 -26.58 8.05
C SER A 138 -8.81 -25.82 7.66
N ALA A 139 -8.11 -25.28 8.66
CA ALA A 139 -6.80 -24.67 8.49
C ALA A 139 -5.75 -25.71 8.04
N PRO A 140 -4.78 -25.36 7.18
CA PRO A 140 -3.66 -26.24 6.88
C PRO A 140 -2.67 -26.28 8.05
N GLU A 141 -2.07 -27.45 8.29
CA GLU A 141 -1.03 -27.65 9.31
C GLU A 141 0.19 -26.74 9.09
N PRO A 142 0.83 -26.26 10.17
CA PRO A 142 2.04 -25.44 10.06
C PRO A 142 3.25 -26.30 9.68
N LEU A 143 3.93 -25.93 8.60
CA LEU A 143 5.22 -26.47 8.20
C LEU A 143 6.31 -26.03 9.21
N ALA A 144 7.12 -26.98 9.66
CA ALA A 144 8.16 -26.80 10.67
C ALA A 144 9.18 -25.69 10.33
N ALA A 145 9.59 -24.94 11.36
CA ALA A 145 10.58 -23.86 11.28
C ALA A 145 11.99 -24.41 10.98
N GLY A 146 12.62 -23.89 9.93
CA GLY A 146 14.07 -24.03 9.69
C GLY A 146 14.90 -23.08 10.56
N PRO A 147 16.20 -23.35 10.76
CA PRO A 147 17.05 -22.61 11.70
C PRO A 147 17.36 -21.17 11.23
N PRO A 148 17.71 -20.26 12.16
CA PRO A 148 17.85 -18.83 11.88
C PRO A 148 19.13 -18.53 11.09
N GLN A 149 19.03 -17.69 10.06
CA GLN A 149 20.19 -17.13 9.36
C GLN A 149 20.51 -15.71 9.85
N GLU A 150 21.81 -15.47 9.99
CA GLU A 150 22.49 -14.31 10.57
C GLU A 150 22.16 -12.95 9.93
N GLN A 151 22.22 -11.92 10.76
CA GLN A 151 21.97 -10.51 10.47
C GLN A 151 23.17 -9.88 9.74
N GLY A 152 22.94 -9.33 8.54
CA GLY A 152 23.85 -8.39 7.88
C GLY A 152 23.28 -6.96 7.94
N GLN A 153 23.89 -6.09 8.75
CA GLN A 153 23.53 -4.67 8.84
C GLN A 153 24.04 -3.91 7.60
N GLY A 154 23.10 -3.41 6.78
CA GLY A 154 23.35 -2.41 5.73
C GLY A 154 22.85 -1.01 6.17
N PRO A 155 23.46 0.08 5.67
CA PRO A 155 23.25 1.42 6.22
C PRO A 155 21.86 1.98 5.91
N LYS A 156 21.28 2.67 6.91
CA LYS A 156 20.00 3.38 6.83
C LYS A 156 20.14 4.60 5.91
N SER A 157 19.44 4.61 4.77
CA SER A 157 19.29 5.79 3.93
C SER A 157 17.96 6.49 4.24
N SER A 158 18.07 7.71 4.75
CA SER A 158 16.97 8.68 4.96
C SER A 158 16.24 9.04 3.65
N PRO A 159 14.96 9.45 3.70
CA PRO A 159 14.23 9.90 2.52
C PRO A 159 14.71 11.29 2.09
N LEU A 160 15.30 11.38 0.91
CA LEU A 160 15.57 12.64 0.22
C LEU A 160 14.33 13.04 -0.57
N ALA A 161 13.87 14.27 -0.34
CA ALA A 161 12.85 14.94 -1.12
C ALA A 161 13.24 14.98 -2.60
N CYS A 162 12.33 14.54 -3.47
CA CYS A 162 12.47 14.70 -4.91
C CYS A 162 12.38 16.19 -5.27
N GLN A 163 13.46 16.70 -5.86
CA GLN A 163 13.47 17.89 -6.73
C GLN A 163 13.32 17.46 -8.18
#